data_AF-A0A970UAQ4-F1
#
_entry.id   AF-A0A970UAQ4-F1
#
_cell.length_a   1.000
_cell.length_b   1.000
_cell.length_c   1.000
_cell.angle_alpha   90.00
_cell.angle_beta   90.00
_cell.angle_gamma   90.00
#
_symmetry.space_group_name_H-M   'P 1'
#
loop_
_entity.id
_entity.type
_entity.pdbx_description
1 polymer ?
#
loop_
_entity_poly.entity_id
_entity_poly.type
_entity_poly.pdbx_seq_one_letter_code
_entity_poly.pdbx_strand_id
1 'polypeptide(L)'
;MLIPQTADWAAENGILDGYGNGKFGPDDPVTREQMAAIMYRFADFLGVLPDDMDTALNYPDAGTISSYAEKAALYCQSTGIITGRDDGRFVPQGTATRAEAAAIIQRFVESVLA
;
A
#
# COMPACT_ATOMS: atom_id res chain seq x y z
N MET A 1 -6.63 -1.01 -22.21
CA MET A 1 -7.25 -0.80 -20.89
C MET A 1 -7.56 -2.18 -20.32
N LEU A 2 -6.69 -2.71 -19.46
CA LEU A 2 -6.64 -4.13 -19.03
C LEU A 2 -7.06 -4.34 -17.56
N ILE A 3 -7.77 -3.37 -16.99
CA ILE A 3 -7.98 -3.22 -15.55
C ILE A 3 -8.75 -4.40 -14.89
N PRO A 4 -9.74 -5.06 -15.54
CA PRO A 4 -10.47 -6.18 -14.91
C PRO A 4 -9.60 -7.42 -14.64
N GLN A 5 -8.69 -7.77 -15.55
CA GLN A 5 -7.90 -9.02 -15.44
C GLN A 5 -6.79 -8.93 -14.39
N THR A 6 -6.22 -7.73 -14.17
CA THR A 6 -5.18 -7.52 -13.17
C THR A 6 -5.72 -7.52 -11.74
N ALA A 7 -6.93 -7.02 -11.55
CA ALA A 7 -7.65 -7.02 -10.27
C ALA A 7 -7.93 -8.45 -9.79
N ASP A 8 -8.53 -9.28 -10.65
CA ASP A 8 -8.86 -10.67 -10.34
C ASP A 8 -7.59 -11.49 -10.07
N TRP A 9 -6.56 -11.33 -10.90
CA TRP A 9 -5.26 -12.00 -10.69
C TRP A 9 -4.62 -11.60 -9.36
N ALA A 10 -4.62 -10.31 -9.02
CA ALA A 10 -4.05 -9.84 -7.76
C ALA A 10 -4.86 -10.35 -6.55
N ALA A 11 -6.17 -10.53 -6.68
CA ALA A 11 -6.99 -11.17 -5.66
C ALA A 11 -6.63 -12.65 -5.47
N GLU A 12 -6.54 -13.40 -6.57
CA GLU A 12 -6.17 -14.82 -6.58
C GLU A 12 -4.78 -15.08 -5.98
N ASN A 13 -3.88 -14.12 -6.09
CA ASN A 13 -2.51 -14.20 -5.57
C ASN A 13 -2.34 -13.53 -4.19
N GLY A 14 -3.42 -13.13 -3.53
CA GLY A 14 -3.40 -12.56 -2.16
C GLY A 14 -2.83 -11.13 -2.06
N ILE A 15 -2.64 -10.47 -3.20
CA ILE A 15 -2.10 -9.11 -3.30
C ILE A 15 -3.20 -8.07 -3.00
N LEU A 16 -4.43 -8.32 -3.45
CA LEU A 16 -5.60 -7.49 -3.19
C LEU A 16 -6.67 -8.29 -2.45
N ASP A 17 -7.07 -7.85 -1.25
CA ASP A 17 -8.28 -8.37 -0.61
C ASP A 17 -9.47 -7.48 -0.98
N GLY A 18 -10.55 -8.10 -1.46
CA GLY A 18 -11.84 -7.41 -1.53
C GLY A 18 -12.42 -7.16 -0.13
N TYR A 19 -13.59 -6.54 -0.04
CA TYR A 19 -14.29 -6.29 1.22
C TYR A 19 -14.86 -7.57 1.90
N GLY A 20 -14.55 -8.76 1.36
CA GLY A 20 -15.30 -10.00 1.58
C GLY A 20 -16.52 -10.13 0.67
N ASN A 21 -17.13 -11.33 0.62
CA ASN A 21 -18.34 -11.63 -0.16
C ASN A 21 -18.24 -11.42 -1.69
N GLY A 22 -17.04 -11.58 -2.28
CA GLY A 22 -16.82 -11.43 -3.73
C GLY A 22 -16.89 -10.00 -4.26
N LYS A 23 -16.83 -8.98 -3.37
CA LYS A 23 -16.80 -7.56 -3.77
C LYS A 23 -15.38 -7.01 -3.75
N PHE A 24 -14.93 -6.57 -4.92
CA PHE A 24 -13.57 -6.06 -5.12
C PHE A 24 -13.48 -4.52 -5.21
N GLY A 25 -14.58 -3.84 -5.58
CA GLY A 25 -14.65 -2.37 -5.61
C GLY A 25 -13.50 -1.67 -6.36
N PRO A 26 -13.17 -2.06 -7.61
CA PRO A 26 -11.97 -1.55 -8.31
C PRO A 26 -11.98 -0.04 -8.61
N ASP A 27 -13.14 0.60 -8.46
CA ASP A 27 -13.33 2.04 -8.64
C ASP A 27 -13.60 2.78 -7.32
N ASP A 28 -13.64 2.06 -6.20
CA ASP A 28 -13.83 2.67 -4.89
C ASP A 28 -12.56 3.40 -4.45
N PRO A 29 -12.70 4.52 -3.73
CA PRO A 29 -11.55 5.17 -3.12
C PRO A 29 -10.89 4.22 -2.11
N VAL A 30 -9.59 3.99 -2.27
CA VAL A 30 -8.78 3.22 -1.33
C VAL A 30 -8.19 4.17 -0.28
N THR A 31 -8.23 3.77 0.99
CA THR A 31 -7.54 4.52 2.04
C THR A 31 -6.03 4.34 1.90
N ARG A 32 -5.25 5.27 2.44
CA ARG A 32 -3.78 5.19 2.37
C ARG A 32 -3.22 3.99 3.13
N GLU A 33 -3.83 3.60 4.23
CA GLU A 33 -3.42 2.38 4.96
C GLU A 33 -3.76 1.08 4.21
N GLN A 34 -4.89 1.05 3.48
CA GLN A 34 -5.21 -0.08 2.61
C GLN A 34 -4.22 -0.16 1.44
N MET A 35 -3.87 0.98 0.86
CA MET A 35 -2.86 1.05 -0.19
C MET A 35 -1.50 0.55 0.31
N ALA A 36 -1.07 0.94 1.51
CA ALA A 36 0.16 0.43 2.11
C ALA A 36 0.12 -1.10 2.24
N ALA A 37 -0.99 -1.67 2.74
CA ALA A 37 -1.16 -3.11 2.88
C ALA A 37 -1.03 -3.86 1.55
N ILE A 38 -1.61 -3.31 0.48
CA ILE A 38 -1.51 -3.88 -0.88
C ILE A 38 -0.07 -3.91 -1.35
N MET A 39 0.67 -2.80 -1.19
CA MET A 39 2.06 -2.72 -1.64
C MET A 39 2.97 -3.67 -0.86
N TYR A 40 2.76 -3.80 0.46
CA TYR A 40 3.49 -4.74 1.29
C TYR A 40 3.27 -6.19 0.84
N ARG A 41 2.01 -6.58 0.58
CA ARG A 41 1.67 -7.93 0.09
C ARG A 41 2.21 -8.18 -1.31
N PHE A 42 2.24 -7.17 -2.17
CA PHE A 42 2.82 -7.28 -3.51
C PHE A 42 4.33 -7.53 -3.45
N ALA A 43 5.03 -6.83 -2.57
CA ALA A 43 6.46 -7.05 -2.33
C ALA A 43 6.74 -8.44 -1.74
N ASP A 44 5.90 -8.91 -0.81
CA ASP A 44 5.98 -10.25 -0.25
C ASP A 44 5.79 -11.33 -1.32
N PHE A 45 4.78 -11.16 -2.19
CA PHE A 45 4.51 -12.05 -3.33
C PHE A 45 5.71 -12.13 -4.28
N LEU A 46 6.37 -11.01 -4.53
CA LEU A 46 7.58 -10.98 -5.37
C LEU A 46 8.83 -11.50 -4.66
N GLY A 47 8.78 -11.73 -3.34
CA GLY A 47 9.92 -12.20 -2.54
C GLY A 47 11.01 -11.13 -2.36
N VAL A 48 10.61 -9.85 -2.34
CA VAL A 48 11.51 -8.68 -2.36
C VAL A 48 11.27 -7.74 -1.17
N LEU A 49 10.66 -8.25 -0.10
CA LEU A 49 10.64 -7.50 1.16
C LEU A 49 12.08 -7.31 1.65
N PRO A 50 12.44 -6.10 2.11
CA PRO A 50 13.75 -5.85 2.67
C PRO A 50 13.93 -6.65 3.97
N ASP A 51 15.15 -7.15 4.19
CA ASP A 51 15.52 -7.88 5.41
C ASP A 51 15.47 -6.96 6.65
N ASP A 52 15.77 -5.67 6.46
CA ASP A 52 15.74 -4.65 7.48
C ASP A 52 14.64 -3.61 7.19
N MET A 53 13.79 -3.35 8.18
CA MET A 53 12.79 -2.28 8.16
C MET A 53 12.91 -1.44 9.42
N ASP A 54 12.39 -0.21 9.35
CA ASP A 54 12.14 0.62 10.52
C ASP A 54 11.32 -0.16 11.56
N THR A 55 11.64 0.08 12.83
CA THR A 55 10.95 -0.54 13.97
C THR A 55 9.86 0.37 14.56
N ALA A 56 9.78 1.61 14.10
CA ALA A 56 8.82 2.60 14.58
C ALA A 56 8.37 3.55 13.45
N LEU A 57 7.08 3.91 13.49
CA LEU A 57 6.48 4.90 12.60
C LEU A 57 6.76 6.30 13.10
N ASN A 58 7.27 7.17 12.23
CA ASN A 58 7.68 8.53 12.54
C ASN A 58 6.64 9.55 12.08
N TYR A 59 5.36 9.28 12.37
CA TYR A 59 4.24 10.13 11.99
C TYR A 59 3.47 10.62 13.22
N PRO A 60 3.09 11.92 13.29
CA PRO A 60 2.30 12.45 14.42
C PRO A 60 0.95 11.76 14.61
N ASP A 61 0.40 11.20 13.54
CA ASP A 61 -0.87 10.48 13.50
C ASP A 61 -0.69 8.95 13.43
N ALA A 62 0.49 8.42 13.74
CA ALA A 62 0.78 6.98 13.70
C ALA A 62 -0.22 6.15 14.54
N GLY A 63 -0.68 6.67 15.68
CA GLY A 63 -1.68 6.02 16.53
C GLY A 63 -3.08 5.91 15.92
N THR A 64 -3.32 6.45 14.72
CA THR A 64 -4.58 6.33 13.98
C THR A 64 -4.52 5.31 12.84
N ILE A 65 -3.35 4.70 12.63
CA ILE A 65 -3.17 3.61 11.68
C ILE A 65 -3.80 2.35 12.27
N SER A 66 -4.58 1.65 11.47
CA SER A 66 -5.18 0.38 11.87
C SER A 66 -4.09 -0.69 12.09
N SER A 67 -4.25 -1.54 13.12
CA SER A 67 -3.25 -2.56 13.49
C SER A 67 -2.86 -3.50 12.34
N TYR A 68 -3.79 -3.81 11.43
CA TYR A 68 -3.51 -4.65 10.25
C TYR A 68 -2.54 -3.99 9.26
N ALA A 69 -2.42 -2.66 9.29
CA ALA A 69 -1.63 -1.86 8.36
C ALA A 69 -0.30 -1.38 8.95
N GLU A 70 -0.04 -1.57 10.24
CA GLU A 70 1.18 -1.07 10.91
C GLU A 70 2.46 -1.56 10.23
N LYS A 71 2.56 -2.88 10.01
CA LYS A 71 3.73 -3.48 9.34
C LYS A 71 3.89 -2.95 7.91
N ALA A 72 2.77 -2.75 7.22
CA ALA A 72 2.77 -2.24 5.86
C ALA A 72 3.15 -0.76 5.80
N ALA A 73 2.75 0.04 6.78
CA ALA A 73 3.14 1.43 6.92
C ALA A 73 4.64 1.55 7.23
N LEU A 74 5.19 0.67 8.08
CA LEU A 74 6.63 0.60 8.36
C LEU A 74 7.43 0.28 7.09
N TYR A 75 6.97 -0.72 6.34
CA TYR A 75 7.54 -1.05 5.04
C TYR A 75 7.54 0.17 4.10
N CYS A 76 6.41 0.85 3.97
CA CYS A 76 6.31 2.02 3.11
C CYS A 76 7.20 3.19 3.55
N GLN A 77 7.35 3.41 4.88
CA GLN A 77 8.28 4.39 5.43
C GLN A 77 9.73 4.02 5.12
N SER A 78 10.11 2.76 5.36
CA SER A 78 11.48 2.26 5.19
C SER A 78 11.94 2.31 3.74
N THR A 79 11.03 2.10 2.80
CA THR A 79 11.31 2.05 1.36
C THR A 79 11.04 3.38 0.64
N GLY A 80 10.37 4.32 1.29
CA GLY A 80 9.93 5.57 0.67
C GLY A 80 8.78 5.43 -0.35
N ILE A 81 8.16 4.25 -0.46
CA ILE A 81 7.05 3.99 -1.39
C ILE A 81 5.86 4.90 -1.07
N ILE A 82 5.52 5.03 0.22
CA ILE A 82 4.57 6.02 0.71
C ILE A 82 5.27 6.86 1.77
N THR A 83 5.37 8.15 1.48
CA THR A 83 5.86 9.15 2.42
C THR A 83 4.68 9.91 3.06
N GLY A 84 4.99 10.56 4.19
CA GLY A 84 4.09 11.53 4.80
C GLY A 84 3.81 12.71 3.88
N ARG A 85 2.73 13.44 4.16
CA ARG A 85 2.40 14.68 3.46
C ARG A 85 3.27 15.82 3.95
N ASP A 86 3.12 17.01 3.34
CA ASP A 86 3.89 18.21 3.70
C ASP A 86 3.75 18.62 5.18
N ASP A 87 2.67 18.21 5.86
CA ASP A 87 2.45 18.43 7.29
C ASP A 87 3.06 17.34 8.18
N GLY A 88 3.82 16.41 7.61
CA GLY A 88 4.49 15.30 8.29
C GLY A 88 3.56 14.16 8.70
N ARG A 89 2.28 14.18 8.32
CA ARG A 89 1.31 13.12 8.67
C ARG A 89 1.26 11.99 7.64
N PHE A 90 0.94 10.79 8.10
CA PHE A 90 0.67 9.65 7.23
C PHE A 90 -0.72 9.72 6.61
N VAL A 91 -1.72 10.19 7.37
CA VAL A 91 -3.14 10.32 7.01
C VAL A 91 -3.77 8.97 6.60
N PRO A 92 -3.84 7.97 7.50
CA PRO A 92 -4.21 6.60 7.14
C PRO A 92 -5.59 6.47 6.51
N GLN A 93 -6.57 7.20 7.05
CA GLN A 93 -7.95 7.22 6.56
C GLN A 93 -8.16 8.18 5.38
N GLY A 94 -7.13 8.94 5.01
CA GLY A 94 -7.16 9.76 3.82
C GLY A 94 -7.31 8.87 2.60
N THR A 95 -8.20 9.26 1.69
CA THR A 95 -8.33 8.58 0.41
C THR A 95 -7.27 9.09 -0.56
N ALA A 96 -6.79 8.21 -1.41
CA ALA A 96 -5.89 8.56 -2.50
C ALA A 96 -6.63 8.51 -3.84
N THR A 97 -6.24 9.39 -4.75
CA THR A 97 -6.69 9.36 -6.14
C THR A 97 -5.96 8.25 -6.91
N ARG A 98 -6.55 7.79 -8.02
CA ARG A 98 -5.92 6.81 -8.92
C ARG A 98 -4.54 7.27 -9.43
N ALA A 99 -4.33 8.58 -9.57
CA ALA A 99 -3.04 9.15 -9.98
C ALA A 99 -1.96 8.99 -8.89
N GLU A 100 -2.32 9.17 -7.62
CA GLU A 100 -1.43 8.91 -6.49
C GLU A 100 -1.12 7.42 -6.37
N ALA A 101 -2.12 6.54 -6.58
CA ALA A 101 -1.91 5.09 -6.64
C ALA A 101 -0.95 4.69 -7.77
N ALA A 102 -1.10 5.27 -8.97
CA ALA A 102 -0.22 5.01 -10.10
C ALA A 102 1.22 5.47 -9.83
N ALA A 103 1.41 6.63 -9.21
CA ALA A 103 2.73 7.13 -8.82
C ALA A 103 3.41 6.22 -7.77
N ILE A 104 2.62 5.63 -6.86
CA ILE A 104 3.10 4.70 -5.84
C ILE A 104 3.54 3.36 -6.47
N ILE A 105 2.77 2.83 -7.43
CA ILE A 105 3.14 1.62 -8.18
C ILE A 105 4.41 1.86 -9.00
N GLN A 106 4.53 3.01 -9.66
CA GLN A 106 5.74 3.37 -10.40
C GLN A 106 6.97 3.42 -9.50
N ARG A 107 6.88 4.09 -8.34
CA ARG A 107 7.98 4.16 -7.37
C ARG A 107 8.38 2.78 -6.87
N PHE A 108 7.42 1.89 -6.61
CA PHE A 108 7.73 0.50 -6.23
C PHE A 108 8.59 -0.21 -7.28
N VAL A 109 8.17 -0.15 -8.55
CA VAL A 109 8.92 -0.75 -9.66
C VAL A 109 10.33 -0.17 -9.72
N GLU A 110 10.49 1.15 -9.58
CA GLU A 110 11.79 1.82 -9.61
C GLU A 110 12.66 1.55 -8.37
N SER A 111 12.08 1.36 -7.19
CA SER A 111 12.86 1.16 -5.94
C SER A 111 13.23 -0.29 -5.65
N VAL A 112 12.48 -1.24 -6.21
CA VAL A 112 12.56 -2.67 -5.85
C VAL A 112 13.02 -3.54 -7.03
N LEU A 113 12.71 -3.15 -8.28
CA LEU A 113 13.07 -3.92 -9.48
C LEU A 113 14.24 -3.33 -10.28
N ALA A 114 14.79 -2.19 -9.85
CA ALA A 114 15.98 -1.56 -10.46
C ALA A 114 17.24 -1.91 -9.66
#